data_AF-A0A937BKE0-F1
#
_entry.id   AF-A0A937BKE0-F1
#
_cell.length_a   1.000
_cell.length_b   1.000
_cell.length_c   1.000
_cell.angle_alpha   90.00
_cell.angle_beta   90.00
_cell.angle_gamma   90.00
#
_symmetry.space_group_name_H-M   'P 1'
#
loop_
_entity.id
_entity.type
_entity.pdbx_description
1 polymer ?
#
loop_
_entity_poly.entity_id
_entity_poly.type
_entity_poly.pdbx_seq_one_letter_code
_entity_poly.pdbx_strand_id
1 'polypeptide(L)'
;MPLHRAAPKPGGAGVIGRAWKRVLSLWEDGAADGEPVYDPVHVAAVVVGCLLALGVLFWVLWGFLVCEGGLFTKILPFLQVVFTSKTLKDFGYEGAPYALGIFEGWIINLSALGMSLALLAGGWRVFRSLPPERRNP
;
A
#
# COMPACT_ATOMS: atom_id res chain seq x y z
N MET A 1 47.08 -28.43 -9.95
CA MET A 1 45.75 -28.77 -9.40
C MET A 1 44.90 -27.50 -9.41
N PRO A 2 44.03 -27.26 -10.41
CA PRO A 2 43.29 -26.01 -10.50
C PRO A 2 42.05 -26.04 -9.61
N LEU A 3 41.91 -25.02 -8.76
CA LEU A 3 40.75 -24.81 -7.90
C LEU A 3 39.53 -24.46 -8.77
N HIS A 4 38.55 -25.37 -8.81
CA HIS A 4 37.21 -25.11 -9.34
C HIS A 4 36.58 -23.93 -8.59
N ARG A 5 36.54 -22.74 -9.20
CA ARG A 5 35.65 -21.67 -8.75
C ARG A 5 34.21 -22.10 -9.05
N ALA A 6 33.44 -22.32 -7.99
CA ALA A 6 32.01 -22.54 -8.09
C ALA A 6 31.34 -21.34 -8.77
N ALA A 7 30.59 -21.60 -9.84
CA ALA A 7 29.76 -20.60 -10.48
C ALA A 7 28.69 -20.09 -9.48
N PRO A 8 28.42 -18.77 -9.42
CA PRO A 8 27.37 -18.25 -8.57
C PRO A 8 26.02 -18.81 -9.05
N LYS A 9 25.30 -19.50 -8.16
CA LYS A 9 23.95 -20.01 -8.45
C LYS A 9 23.07 -18.83 -8.92
N PRO A 10 22.32 -18.97 -10.01
CA PRO A 10 21.41 -17.92 -10.47
C PRO A 10 20.39 -17.68 -9.35
N GLY A 11 20.48 -16.50 -8.74
CA GLY A 11 19.58 -16.08 -7.68
C GLY A 11 18.14 -16.14 -8.19
N GLY A 12 17.34 -17.02 -7.58
CA GLY A 12 15.93 -17.18 -7.90
C GLY A 12 15.17 -15.91 -7.54
N ALA A 13 15.11 -14.95 -8.46
CA ALA A 13 14.05 -13.96 -8.45
C ALA A 13 12.73 -14.73 -8.59
N GLY A 14 12.00 -14.86 -7.48
CA GLY A 14 10.74 -15.60 -7.41
C GLY A 14 9.76 -15.15 -8.49
N VAL A 15 8.76 -15.98 -8.79
CA VAL A 15 7.71 -15.71 -9.79
C VAL A 15 7.14 -14.29 -9.65
N ILE A 16 6.98 -13.83 -8.41
CA ILE A 16 6.53 -12.49 -8.03
C ILE A 16 7.47 -11.39 -8.57
N GLY A 17 8.79 -11.57 -8.45
CA GLY A 17 9.78 -10.60 -8.94
C GLY A 17 9.79 -10.47 -10.47
N ARG A 18 9.47 -11.55 -11.19
CA ARG A 18 9.35 -11.52 -12.67
C ARG A 18 8.07 -10.82 -13.12
N ALA A 19 6.94 -11.10 -12.45
CA ALA A 19 5.68 -10.40 -12.71
C ALA A 19 5.81 -8.90 -12.43
N TRP A 20 6.44 -8.53 -11.31
CA TRP A 20 6.68 -7.14 -10.95
C TRP A 20 7.54 -6.40 -11.97
N LYS A 21 8.63 -7.02 -12.45
CA LYS A 21 9.45 -6.45 -13.52
C LYS A 21 8.68 -6.22 -14.82
N ARG A 22 7.76 -7.12 -15.19
CA ARG A 22 6.89 -6.94 -16.37
C ARG A 22 5.91 -5.80 -16.20
N VAL A 23 5.35 -5.62 -15.01
CA VAL A 23 4.50 -4.47 -14.72
C VAL A 23 5.32 -3.19 -14.83
N LEU A 24 6.51 -3.13 -14.22
CA LEU A 24 7.37 -1.95 -14.30
C LEU A 24 7.84 -1.63 -15.73
N SER A 25 8.08 -2.63 -16.58
CA SER A 25 8.44 -2.39 -17.98
C SER A 25 7.32 -1.75 -18.79
N LEU A 26 6.06 -1.78 -18.32
CA LEU A 26 4.97 -1.01 -18.93
C LEU A 26 5.04 0.48 -18.60
N TRP A 27 5.94 0.92 -17.73
CA TRP A 27 6.17 2.34 -17.41
C TRP A 27 7.57 2.82 -17.81
N GLU A 28 8.42 1.94 -18.34
CA GLU A 28 9.73 2.31 -18.88
C GLU A 28 9.56 2.67 -20.36
N ASP A 29 9.63 3.96 -20.67
CA ASP A 29 9.80 4.41 -22.05
C ASP A 29 11.17 3.91 -22.53
N GLY A 30 11.14 2.94 -23.45
CA GLY A 30 12.31 2.54 -24.20
C GLY A 30 12.75 3.72 -25.06
N ALA A 31 13.58 4.60 -24.50
CA ALA A 31 14.25 5.68 -25.20
C ALA A 31 15.27 5.08 -26.18
N ALA A 32 14.77 4.53 -27.27
CA ALA A 32 15.55 4.13 -28.43
C ALA A 32 15.20 5.12 -29.55
N ASP A 33 15.81 6.31 -29.51
CA ASP A 33 16.06 7.25 -30.63
C ASP A 33 15.01 7.34 -31.76
N GLY A 34 13.72 7.28 -31.44
CA GLY A 34 12.60 7.35 -32.37
C GLY A 34 11.34 7.93 -31.72
N GLU A 35 10.39 8.41 -32.54
CA GLU A 35 9.11 8.90 -32.04
C GLU A 35 8.43 7.83 -31.16
N PRO A 36 7.87 8.20 -29.99
CA PRO A 36 7.20 7.24 -29.13
C PRO A 36 5.97 6.68 -29.85
N VAL A 37 6.11 5.46 -30.37
CA VAL A 37 4.98 4.69 -30.93
C VAL A 37 4.24 4.06 -29.76
N TYR A 38 3.24 4.76 -29.24
CA TYR A 38 2.38 4.23 -28.18
C TYR A 38 1.50 3.10 -28.73
N ASP A 39 1.79 1.86 -28.32
CA ASP A 39 0.92 0.71 -28.54
C ASP A 39 -0.42 0.93 -27.78
N PRO A 40 -1.59 0.81 -28.43
CA PRO A 40 -2.89 0.88 -27.76
C PRO A 40 -2.99 -0.01 -26.51
N VAL A 41 -2.30 -1.15 -26.51
CA VAL A 41 -2.24 -2.06 -25.35
C VAL A 41 -1.51 -1.43 -24.17
N HIS A 42 -0.41 -0.70 -24.43
CA HIS A 42 0.34 0.02 -23.41
C HIS A 42 -0.51 1.12 -22.77
N VAL A 43 -1.19 1.94 -23.59
CA VAL A 43 -2.09 3.00 -23.10
C VAL A 43 -3.21 2.41 -22.25
N ALA A 44 -3.85 1.34 -22.73
CA ALA A 44 -4.91 0.66 -21.97
C ALA A 44 -4.39 0.12 -20.63
N ALA A 45 -3.21 -0.49 -20.60
CA ALA A 45 -2.60 -1.02 -19.38
C ALA A 45 -2.28 0.08 -18.37
N VAL A 46 -1.75 1.22 -18.81
CA VAL A 46 -1.48 2.38 -17.94
C VAL A 46 -2.78 2.92 -17.36
N VAL A 47 -3.81 3.12 -18.19
CA VAL A 47 -5.13 3.63 -17.74
C VAL A 47 -5.75 2.69 -16.70
N VAL A 48 -5.79 1.39 -16.97
CA VAL A 48 -6.33 0.39 -16.03
C VAL A 48 -5.49 0.36 -14.74
N GLY A 49 -4.16 0.44 -14.85
CA GLY A 49 -3.25 0.53 -13.71
C GLY A 49 -3.53 1.75 -12.84
N CYS A 50 -3.73 2.92 -13.44
CA CYS A 50 -4.10 4.15 -12.73
C CYS A 50 -5.46 4.03 -12.04
N LEU A 51 -6.49 3.51 -12.72
CA LEU A 51 -7.81 3.32 -12.14
C LEU A 51 -7.79 2.34 -10.95
N LEU A 52 -7.03 1.25 -11.08
CA LEU A 52 -6.83 0.30 -9.99
C LEU A 52 -6.13 0.96 -8.80
N ALA A 53 -5.06 1.72 -9.05
CA ALA A 53 -4.33 2.43 -8.00
C ALA A 53 -5.22 3.44 -7.27
N LEU A 54 -6.01 4.23 -8.01
CA LEU A 54 -6.98 5.17 -7.44
C LEU A 54 -8.08 4.45 -6.67
N GLY A 55 -8.60 3.33 -7.17
CA GLY A 55 -9.61 2.53 -6.49
C GLY A 55 -9.10 1.95 -5.18
N VAL A 56 -7.89 1.38 -5.18
CA VAL A 56 -7.23 0.88 -3.96
C VAL A 56 -7.02 2.02 -2.97
N LEU A 57 -6.49 3.16 -3.43
CA LEU A 57 -6.27 4.33 -2.57
C LEU A 57 -7.57 4.84 -1.97
N PHE A 58 -8.64 4.92 -2.77
CA PHE A 58 -9.97 5.30 -2.32
C PHE A 58 -10.47 4.38 -1.21
N TRP A 59 -10.46 3.07 -1.43
CA TRP A 59 -10.96 2.11 -0.43
C TRP A 59 -10.12 2.08 0.84
N VAL A 60 -8.80 2.24 0.73
CA VAL A 60 -7.90 2.36 1.88
C VAL A 60 -8.20 3.62 2.69
N LEU A 61 -8.27 4.78 2.04
CA LEU A 61 -8.54 6.04 2.73
C LEU A 61 -9.95 6.07 3.30
N TRP A 62 -10.94 5.57 2.56
CA TRP A 62 -12.32 5.45 3.04
C TRP A 62 -12.40 4.51 4.25
N GLY A 63 -11.76 3.34 4.19
CA GLY A 63 -11.66 2.40 5.30
C GLY A 63 -10.98 3.00 6.53
N PHE A 64 -9.99 3.87 6.33
CA PHE A 64 -9.27 4.54 7.41
C PHE A 64 -10.04 5.71 8.02
N LEU A 65 -10.67 6.55 7.19
CA LEU A 65 -11.23 7.85 7.59
C LEU A 65 -12.75 7.84 7.81
N VAL A 66 -13.48 7.01 7.07
CA VAL A 66 -14.95 7.12 6.96
C VAL A 66 -15.67 5.88 7.48
N CYS A 67 -15.17 4.68 7.16
CA CYS A 67 -15.80 3.42 7.55
C CYS A 67 -16.03 3.35 9.07
N GLU A 68 -17.30 3.18 9.46
CA GLU A 68 -17.78 3.15 10.86
C GLU A 68 -17.28 4.34 11.69
N GLY A 69 -17.27 5.54 11.09
CA GLY A 69 -16.80 6.77 11.72
C GLY A 69 -15.28 6.96 11.69
N GLY A 70 -14.52 6.07 11.06
CA GLY A 70 -13.07 6.19 10.89
C GLY A 70 -12.26 5.91 12.15
N LEU A 71 -10.93 5.95 12.02
CA LEU A 71 -10.04 5.71 13.16
C LEU A 71 -10.03 6.88 14.15
N PHE A 72 -10.10 8.12 13.66
CA PHE A 72 -9.92 9.32 14.49
C PHE A 72 -10.99 9.47 15.58
N THR A 73 -12.22 9.07 15.30
CA THR A 73 -13.32 9.10 16.28
C THR A 73 -13.12 8.09 17.41
N LYS A 74 -12.30 7.05 17.20
CA LYS A 74 -12.02 5.98 18.15
C LYS A 74 -10.82 6.26 19.06
N ILE A 75 -9.93 7.17 18.67
CA ILE A 75 -8.69 7.47 19.42
C ILE A 75 -9.01 8.01 20.81
N LEU A 76 -9.86 9.03 20.92
CA LEU A 76 -10.16 9.65 22.22
C LEU A 76 -10.90 8.69 23.17
N PRO A 77 -11.98 7.98 22.75
CA PRO A 77 -12.58 6.92 23.55
C PRO A 77 -11.58 5.84 24.00
N PHE A 78 -10.70 5.39 23.10
CA PHE A 78 -9.67 4.42 23.43
C PHE A 78 -8.73 4.94 24.54
N LEU A 79 -8.24 6.18 24.41
CA LEU A 79 -7.39 6.79 25.44
C LEU A 79 -8.13 6.96 26.77
N GLN A 80 -9.42 7.28 26.75
CA GLN A 80 -10.23 7.35 27.98
C GLN A 80 -10.36 5.98 28.64
N VAL A 81 -10.58 4.90 27.88
CA VAL A 81 -10.62 3.55 28.45
C VAL A 81 -9.26 3.12 29.03
N VAL A 82 -8.15 3.52 28.41
CA VAL A 82 -6.80 3.14 28.85
C VAL A 82 -6.32 3.96 30.06
N PHE A 83 -6.56 5.27 30.06
CA PHE A 83 -5.98 6.21 31.02
C PHE A 83 -6.95 6.74 32.07
N THR A 84 -8.25 6.47 31.93
CA THR A 84 -9.26 6.86 32.92
C THR A 84 -10.08 5.66 33.38
N SER A 85 -11.00 5.88 34.32
CA SER A 85 -11.91 4.85 34.86
C SER A 85 -13.08 4.50 33.92
N LYS A 86 -13.08 5.01 32.68
CA LYS A 86 -14.09 4.69 31.68
C LYS A 86 -13.91 3.27 31.18
N THR A 87 -15.03 2.59 30.93
CA THR A 87 -15.07 1.23 30.43
C THR A 87 -15.55 1.21 28.98
N LEU A 88 -15.33 0.10 28.27
CA LEU A 88 -15.85 -0.06 26.90
C LEU A 88 -17.39 0.08 26.85
N LYS A 89 -18.09 -0.32 27.91
CA LYS A 89 -19.56 -0.20 28.03
C LYS A 89 -20.03 1.25 28.00
N ASP A 90 -19.24 2.18 28.54
CA ASP A 90 -19.55 3.61 28.51
C ASP A 90 -19.58 4.20 27.08
N PHE A 91 -19.04 3.46 26.11
CA PHE A 91 -19.03 3.81 24.68
C PHE A 91 -19.90 2.88 23.82
N GLY A 92 -20.87 2.20 24.44
CA GLY A 92 -21.85 1.37 23.74
C GLY A 92 -21.37 -0.03 23.38
N TYR A 93 -20.28 -0.51 23.99
CA TYR A 93 -19.85 -1.90 23.84
C TYR A 93 -20.76 -2.81 24.68
N GLU A 94 -21.60 -3.61 24.02
CA GLU A 94 -22.49 -4.58 24.69
C GLU A 94 -22.01 -6.02 24.49
N GLY A 95 -21.16 -6.26 23.49
CA GLY A 95 -20.52 -7.55 23.26
C GLY A 95 -20.16 -7.78 21.79
N ALA A 96 -19.08 -8.53 21.58
CA ALA A 96 -18.73 -9.02 20.25
C ALA A 96 -19.68 -10.18 19.85
N PRO A 97 -20.05 -10.30 18.56
CA PRO A 97 -19.59 -9.51 17.41
C PRO A 97 -20.53 -8.37 16.97
N TYR A 98 -21.73 -8.25 17.54
CA TYR A 98 -22.81 -7.43 16.96
C TYR A 98 -22.98 -6.03 17.57
N ALA A 99 -22.38 -5.76 18.74
CA ALA A 99 -22.57 -4.49 19.44
C ALA A 99 -21.24 -4.00 20.02
N LEU A 100 -20.38 -3.51 19.13
CA LEU A 100 -19.06 -2.97 19.47
C LEU A 100 -19.10 -1.47 19.82
N GLY A 101 -20.26 -0.82 19.67
CA GLY A 101 -20.44 0.60 19.94
C GLY A 101 -19.55 1.48 19.06
N ILE A 102 -18.91 2.49 19.64
CA ILE A 102 -18.02 3.38 18.90
C ILE A 102 -16.81 2.66 18.28
N PHE A 103 -16.49 1.43 18.71
CA PHE A 103 -15.36 0.63 18.21
C PHE A 103 -15.73 -0.27 17.02
N GLU A 104 -16.93 -0.12 16.48
CA GLU A 104 -17.34 -0.83 15.27
C GLU A 104 -16.40 -0.53 14.09
N GLY A 105 -16.07 -1.54 13.30
CA GLY A 105 -15.12 -1.39 12.18
C GLY A 105 -13.65 -1.18 12.57
N TRP A 106 -13.24 -1.29 13.85
CA TRP A 106 -11.84 -1.05 14.26
C TRP A 106 -10.82 -1.90 13.49
N ILE A 107 -11.15 -3.17 13.16
CA ILE A 107 -10.30 -4.06 12.36
C ILE A 107 -10.08 -3.49 10.97
N ILE A 108 -11.12 -2.95 10.34
CA ILE A 108 -11.05 -2.33 9.02
C ILE A 108 -10.19 -1.08 9.09
N ASN A 109 -10.43 -0.20 10.08
CA ASN A 109 -9.66 1.03 10.25
C ASN A 109 -8.16 0.74 10.48
N LEU A 110 -7.82 -0.26 11.31
CA LEU A 110 -6.43 -0.65 11.58
C LEU A 110 -5.76 -1.32 10.37
N SER A 111 -6.49 -2.17 9.65
CA SER A 111 -5.99 -2.79 8.42
C SER A 111 -5.73 -1.74 7.34
N ALA A 112 -6.62 -0.75 7.21
CA ALA A 112 -6.45 0.39 6.33
C ALA A 112 -5.27 1.29 6.74
N LEU A 113 -5.06 1.52 8.04
CA LEU A 113 -3.87 2.21 8.54
C LEU A 113 -2.58 1.46 8.16
N GLY A 114 -2.52 0.16 8.43
CA GLY A 114 -1.38 -0.67 8.07
C GLY A 114 -1.08 -0.64 6.56
N MET A 115 -2.12 -0.75 5.73
CA MET A 115 -1.97 -0.66 4.27
C MET A 115 -1.53 0.73 3.81
N SER A 116 -2.03 1.80 4.43
CA SER A 116 -1.60 3.17 4.16
C SER A 116 -0.11 3.35 4.48
N LEU A 117 0.35 2.86 5.64
CA LEU A 117 1.76 2.91 6.02
C LEU A 117 2.64 2.09 5.06
N ALA A 118 2.17 0.93 4.61
CA ALA A 118 2.88 0.12 3.62
C ALA A 118 3.00 0.82 2.26
N LEU A 119 1.94 1.48 1.79
CA LEU A 119 1.95 2.27 0.56
C LEU A 119 2.92 3.46 0.68
N LEU A 120 2.89 4.19 1.80
CA LEU A 120 3.82 5.28 2.07
C LEU A 120 5.28 4.80 2.12
N ALA A 121 5.54 3.69 2.81
CA ALA A 121 6.88 3.09 2.89
C ALA A 121 7.37 2.60 1.52
N GLY A 122 6.48 1.99 0.73
CA GLY A 122 6.76 1.56 -0.64
C GLY A 122 7.10 2.75 -1.54
N GLY A 123 6.25 3.78 -1.55
CA GLY A 123 6.49 5.02 -2.30
C GLY A 123 7.78 5.72 -1.87
N TRP A 124 8.03 5.83 -0.57
CA TRP A 124 9.27 6.39 -0.02
C TRP A 124 10.51 5.60 -0.46
N ARG A 125 10.43 4.26 -0.45
CA ARG A 125 11.52 3.40 -0.91
C ARG A 125 11.81 3.64 -2.38
N VAL A 126 10.78 3.70 -3.23
CA VAL A 126 10.93 4.00 -4.66
C VAL A 126 11.54 5.39 -4.85
N PHE A 127 11.03 6.41 -4.16
CA PHE A 127 11.57 7.77 -4.20
C PHE A 127 13.05 7.83 -3.81
N ARG A 128 13.45 7.11 -2.75
CA ARG A 128 14.87 6.98 -2.35
C ARG A 128 15.72 6.14 -3.28
N SER A 129 15.15 5.37 -4.19
CA SER A 129 15.88 4.63 -5.23
C SER A 129 16.06 5.45 -6.51
N LEU A 130 15.37 6.59 -6.67
CA LEU A 130 15.54 7.47 -7.83
C LEU A 130 16.90 8.19 -7.80
N PRO A 131 17.55 8.42 -8.95
CA PRO A 131 18.76 9.24 -9.05
C PRO A 131 18.53 10.65 -8.49
N PRO A 132 19.55 11.29 -7.88
CA PRO A 132 19.42 12.62 -7.26
C PRO A 132 18.94 13.70 -8.24
N GLU A 133 19.26 13.59 -9.53
CA GLU A 133 18.82 14.48 -10.60
C GLU A 133 17.29 14.50 -10.80
N ARG A 134 16.58 13.44 -10.39
CA ARG A 134 15.11 13.37 -10.46
C ARG A 134 14.41 13.67 -9.13
N ARG A 135 15.14 13.98 -8.05
CA ARG A 135 14.55 14.25 -6.71
C ARG A 135 14.18 15.71 -6.47
N ASN A 136 14.83 16.63 -7.18
CA ASN A 136 14.58 18.08 -7.10
C ASN A 136 14.36 18.61 -8.53
N PRO A 137 13.11 18.70 -9.01
CA PRO A 137 12.80 19.39 -10.26
C PRO A 137 13.04 20.90 -10.15
#